data_AF-F0FAR7-F1
#
_entry.id   AF-F0FAR7-F1
#
_cell.length_a   1.000
_cell.length_b   1.000
_cell.length_c   1.000
_cell.angle_alpha   90.00
_cell.angle_beta   90.00
_cell.angle_gamma   90.00
#
_symmetry.space_group_name_H-M   'P 1'
#
loop_
_entity.id
_entity.type
_entity.pdbx_description
1 polymer ?
#
loop_
_entity_poly.entity_id
_entity_poly.type
_entity_poly.pdbx_seq_one_letter_code
_entity_poly.pdbx_strand_id
1 'polypeptide(L)'
;MSKGKLQKFAEMETFKNVFQYPFSVISEVPFGMKGSWREQYFHNDNPIVLELGCGKGEYTVGLARVYPDINFIGVDIKGARIYTGARQALEGGLDNVAFLRTSIEVIDRFFGEDEVQEIWLTFSDPQMKNVHKRLTSTFFMERYRRFLVDGGIVHLKTDSNFLFTYTTYMVQANHLPVLYRTEDLYGNTLEGDRAAAHLMDEKTREILGIHTYYENQWIDRGLDIRYMKFRLPQAGVLVEPDIEIELDDYRSYKRPKRSGLTTSR
;
A
#
# COMPACT_ATOMS: atom_id res chain seq x y z
N MET A 1 7.06 -7.63 25.72
CA MET A 1 7.67 -7.32 24.40
C MET A 1 9.16 -7.67 24.44
N SER A 2 9.77 -8.13 23.34
CA SER A 2 11.22 -8.43 23.32
C SER A 2 12.07 -7.16 23.41
N LYS A 3 13.26 -7.24 24.02
CA LYS A 3 14.19 -6.09 24.20
C LYS A 3 14.43 -5.31 22.89
N GLY A 4 14.67 -6.03 21.78
CA GLY A 4 14.89 -5.40 20.48
C GLY A 4 13.67 -4.68 19.87
N LYS A 5 12.45 -5.02 20.31
CA LYS A 5 11.24 -4.29 19.86
C LYS A 5 11.08 -2.96 20.61
N LEU A 6 11.43 -2.94 21.90
CA LEU A 6 11.38 -1.73 22.72
C LEU A 6 12.40 -0.69 22.27
N GLN A 7 13.62 -1.12 21.94
CA GLN A 7 14.66 -0.23 21.41
C GLN A 7 14.22 0.44 20.11
N LYS A 8 13.65 -0.33 19.16
CA LYS A 8 13.13 0.23 17.90
C LYS A 8 12.03 1.25 18.10
N PHE A 9 11.13 1.04 19.05
CA PHE A 9 10.09 2.03 19.36
C PHE A 9 10.71 3.31 19.92
N ALA A 10 11.61 3.19 20.91
CA ALA A 10 12.25 4.35 21.52
C ALA A 10 13.05 5.19 20.51
N GLU A 11 13.72 4.55 19.56
CA GLU A 11 14.43 5.23 18.49
C GLU A 11 13.46 5.84 17.47
N MET A 12 12.37 5.15 17.12
CA MET A 12 11.38 5.68 16.17
C MET A 12 10.69 6.96 16.67
N GLU A 13 10.58 7.18 17.98
CA GLU A 13 10.08 8.43 18.55
C GLU A 13 10.96 9.64 18.19
N THR A 14 12.23 9.44 17.79
CA THR A 14 13.14 10.52 17.38
C THR A 14 13.12 10.78 15.88
N PHE A 15 12.42 9.95 15.10
CA PHE A 15 12.42 10.04 13.64
C PHE A 15 11.50 11.16 13.17
N LYS A 16 12.09 12.22 12.58
CA LYS A 16 11.35 13.35 12.00
C LYS A 16 10.34 12.94 10.91
N ASN A 17 10.58 11.81 10.26
CA ASN A 17 9.76 11.28 9.17
C ASN A 17 8.70 10.26 9.62
N VAL A 18 8.44 10.13 10.93
CA VAL A 18 7.42 9.22 11.47
C VAL A 18 6.39 9.97 12.31
N PHE A 19 5.13 9.88 11.92
CA PHE A 19 3.99 10.46 12.62
C PHE A 19 3.17 9.33 13.27
N GLN A 20 3.00 9.37 14.59
CA GLN A 20 2.35 8.29 15.33
C GLN A 20 0.99 8.70 15.90
N TYR A 21 -0.08 8.20 15.28
CA TYR A 21 -1.46 8.49 15.64
C TYR A 21 -2.26 7.19 15.77
N PRO A 22 -2.02 6.39 16.83
CA PRO A 22 -2.87 5.25 17.14
C PRO A 22 -4.32 5.72 17.39
N PHE A 23 -5.29 4.81 17.28
CA PHE A 23 -6.72 5.15 17.36
C PHE A 23 -7.08 5.97 18.61
N SER A 24 -6.51 5.62 19.77
CA SER A 24 -6.73 6.32 21.04
C SER A 24 -6.29 7.78 21.04
N VAL A 25 -5.35 8.16 20.17
CA VAL A 25 -4.84 9.54 20.07
C VAL A 25 -5.69 10.33 19.08
N ILE A 26 -5.93 9.78 17.88
CA ILE A 26 -6.67 10.49 16.82
C ILE A 26 -8.18 10.64 17.13
N SER A 27 -8.70 9.88 18.10
CA SER A 27 -10.06 10.07 18.61
C SER A 27 -10.22 11.37 19.40
N GLU A 28 -9.15 11.88 19.99
CA GLU A 28 -9.17 13.04 20.89
C GLU A 28 -8.48 14.26 20.28
N VAL A 29 -7.44 14.04 19.48
CA VAL A 29 -6.60 15.10 18.93
C VAL A 29 -6.64 15.07 17.40
N PRO A 30 -7.01 16.17 16.73
CA PRO A 30 -6.97 16.24 15.27
C PRO A 30 -5.53 16.19 14.75
N PHE A 31 -5.34 15.68 13.54
CA PHE A 31 -4.04 15.70 12.88
C PHE A 31 -3.77 17.09 12.30
N GLY A 32 -2.78 17.80 12.86
CA GLY A 32 -2.53 19.22 12.55
C GLY A 32 -2.07 19.53 11.12
N MET A 33 -1.56 18.53 10.39
CA MET A 33 -1.09 18.71 9.00
C MET A 33 -2.10 18.24 7.94
N LYS A 34 -3.34 17.95 8.32
CA LYS A 34 -4.38 17.55 7.37
C LYS A 34 -4.58 18.66 6.33
N GLY A 35 -4.35 18.36 5.04
CA GLY A 35 -4.47 19.33 3.94
C GLY A 35 -3.23 20.19 3.73
N SER A 36 -2.15 19.98 4.48
CA SER A 36 -0.94 20.79 4.42
C SER A 36 0.35 19.97 4.52
N TRP A 37 0.35 18.71 4.09
CA TRP A 37 1.56 17.86 4.10
C TRP A 37 2.70 18.45 3.25
N ARG A 38 2.34 18.99 2.08
CA ARG A 38 3.26 19.68 1.16
C ARG A 38 3.98 20.84 1.83
N GLU A 39 3.23 21.72 2.47
CA GLU A 39 3.76 22.93 3.11
C GLU A 39 4.52 22.63 4.41
N GLN A 40 3.93 21.84 5.31
CA GLN A 40 4.43 21.68 6.68
C GLN A 40 5.51 20.60 6.83
N TYR A 41 5.58 19.62 5.92
CA TYR A 41 6.55 18.53 6.02
C TYR A 41 7.46 18.41 4.80
N PHE A 42 6.91 18.30 3.60
CA PHE A 42 7.71 18.08 2.39
C PHE A 42 8.40 19.35 1.86
N HIS A 43 7.86 20.51 2.24
CA HIS A 43 8.32 21.85 1.83
C HIS A 43 8.46 22.03 0.32
N ASN A 44 7.52 21.45 -0.44
CA ASN A 44 7.46 21.50 -1.90
C ASN A 44 6.02 21.28 -2.39
N ASP A 45 5.77 21.47 -3.69
CA ASP A 45 4.44 21.29 -4.31
C ASP A 45 4.27 19.94 -5.02
N ASN A 46 5.17 18.98 -4.78
CA ASN A 46 5.18 17.70 -5.50
C ASN A 46 3.92 16.86 -5.18
N PRO A 47 3.47 16.00 -6.11
CA PRO A 47 2.34 15.11 -5.87
C PRO A 47 2.62 14.16 -4.70
N ILE A 48 1.56 13.78 -3.98
CA ILE A 48 1.61 12.83 -2.86
C ILE A 48 1.01 11.51 -3.30
N VAL A 49 1.75 10.43 -3.03
CA VAL A 49 1.35 9.04 -3.26
C VAL A 49 1.34 8.29 -1.93
N LEU A 50 0.24 7.60 -1.64
CA LEU A 50 0.11 6.79 -0.43
C LEU A 50 0.37 5.31 -0.71
N GLU A 51 1.08 4.64 0.18
CA GLU A 51 1.10 3.17 0.27
C GLU A 51 0.33 2.74 1.53
N LEU A 52 -0.87 2.16 1.35
CA LEU A 52 -1.72 1.75 2.46
C LEU A 52 -1.45 0.29 2.84
N GLY A 53 -0.95 0.08 4.05
CA GLY A 53 -0.48 -1.23 4.52
C GLY A 53 0.99 -1.50 4.15
N CYS A 54 1.83 -0.47 4.21
CA CYS A 54 3.20 -0.50 3.66
C CYS A 54 4.17 -1.51 4.32
N GLY A 55 3.79 -2.11 5.45
CA GLY A 55 4.62 -3.07 6.15
C GLY A 55 5.96 -2.46 6.55
N LYS A 56 7.04 -2.89 5.89
CA LYS A 56 8.39 -2.37 6.15
C LYS A 56 8.71 -1.07 5.43
N GLY A 57 7.84 -0.59 4.54
CA GLY A 57 8.07 0.59 3.72
C GLY A 57 9.08 0.38 2.59
N GLU A 58 9.37 -0.88 2.20
CA GLU A 58 10.35 -1.17 1.14
C GLU A 58 9.91 -0.55 -0.20
N TYR A 59 8.62 -0.58 -0.50
CA TYR A 59 8.07 0.00 -1.73
C TYR A 59 8.03 1.54 -1.65
N THR A 60 7.49 2.12 -0.57
CA THR A 60 7.55 3.56 -0.28
C THR A 60 8.98 4.12 -0.46
N VAL A 61 9.99 3.52 0.16
CA VAL A 61 11.39 3.97 0.08
C VAL A 61 11.99 3.73 -1.31
N GLY A 62 11.67 2.59 -1.93
CA GLY A 62 12.14 2.27 -3.28
C GLY A 62 11.65 3.30 -4.29
N LEU A 63 10.37 3.65 -4.25
CA LEU A 63 9.77 4.64 -5.13
C LEU A 63 10.36 6.03 -4.91
N ALA A 64 10.52 6.44 -3.67
CA ALA A 64 11.07 7.75 -3.35
C ALA A 64 12.50 7.96 -3.86
N ARG A 65 13.30 6.89 -3.95
CA ARG A 65 14.64 6.95 -4.55
C ARG A 65 14.62 7.14 -6.06
N VAL A 66 13.63 6.54 -6.72
CA VAL A 66 13.50 6.58 -8.18
C VAL A 66 12.83 7.89 -8.62
N TYR A 67 11.88 8.40 -7.82
CA TYR A 67 11.08 9.58 -8.12
C TYR A 67 11.28 10.67 -7.06
N PRO A 68 12.38 11.43 -7.12
CA PRO A 68 12.65 12.51 -6.15
C PRO A 68 11.59 13.63 -6.21
N ASP A 69 10.93 13.80 -7.36
CA ASP A 69 9.90 14.81 -7.59
C ASP A 69 8.48 14.34 -7.21
N ILE A 70 8.37 13.26 -6.44
CA ILE A 70 7.11 12.75 -5.89
C ILE A 70 7.30 12.50 -4.39
N ASN A 71 6.32 12.90 -3.59
CA ASN A 71 6.29 12.66 -2.16
C ASN A 71 5.56 11.33 -1.86
N PHE A 72 6.17 10.47 -1.04
CA PHE A 72 5.60 9.18 -0.68
C PHE A 72 5.30 9.10 0.81
N ILE A 73 4.12 8.59 1.16
CA ILE A 73 3.72 8.34 2.54
C ILE A 73 3.32 6.88 2.73
N GLY A 74 4.11 6.16 3.52
CA GLY A 74 3.81 4.79 3.91
C GLY A 74 2.92 4.74 5.16
N VAL A 75 1.80 4.03 5.10
CA VAL A 75 0.84 3.92 6.22
C VAL A 75 0.76 2.48 6.72
N ASP A 76 1.00 2.24 8.02
CA ASP A 76 0.77 0.93 8.66
C ASP A 76 0.45 1.08 10.15
N ILE A 77 -0.47 0.26 10.65
CA ILE A 77 -0.87 0.26 12.06
C ILE A 77 0.24 -0.25 13.01
N LYS A 78 1.15 -1.08 12.50
CA LYS A 78 2.24 -1.73 13.25
C LYS A 78 3.53 -0.93 13.13
N GLY A 79 3.74 0.02 14.05
CA GLY A 79 4.96 0.84 14.13
C GLY A 79 6.29 0.09 14.03
N ALA A 80 6.38 -1.12 14.62
CA ALA A 80 7.61 -1.92 14.53
C ALA A 80 7.96 -2.39 13.09
N ARG A 81 7.01 -2.36 12.14
CA ARG A 81 7.26 -2.70 10.74
C ARG A 81 7.82 -1.48 10.00
N ILE A 82 7.19 -0.31 10.13
CA ILE A 82 7.62 0.93 9.43
C ILE A 82 9.01 1.41 9.84
N TYR A 83 9.49 1.05 11.04
CA TYR A 83 10.82 1.41 11.54
C TYR A 83 11.94 1.19 10.51
N THR A 84 11.93 0.05 9.80
CA THR A 84 13.00 -0.28 8.85
C THR A 84 13.05 0.74 7.71
N GLY A 85 11.91 1.01 7.07
CA GLY A 85 11.82 1.98 5.97
C GLY A 85 12.08 3.41 6.46
N ALA A 86 11.55 3.79 7.61
CA ALA A 86 11.76 5.11 8.19
C ALA A 86 13.25 5.40 8.44
N ARG A 87 13.97 4.46 9.05
CA ARG A 87 15.41 4.56 9.27
C ARG A 87 16.18 4.61 7.94
N GLN A 88 15.81 3.76 6.97
CA GLN A 88 16.45 3.74 5.65
C GLN A 88 16.27 5.05 4.87
N ALA A 89 15.11 5.70 4.99
CA ALA A 89 14.86 7.00 4.38
C ALA A 89 15.74 8.08 5.02
N LEU A 90 15.84 8.12 6.35
CA LEU A 90 16.71 9.06 7.05
C LEU A 90 18.20 8.85 6.73
N GLU A 91 18.69 7.61 6.79
CA GLU A 91 20.08 7.27 6.47
C GLU A 91 20.42 7.52 5.00
N GLY A 92 19.42 7.43 4.11
CA GLY A 92 19.55 7.71 2.69
C GLY A 92 19.36 9.18 2.30
N GLY A 93 19.06 10.07 3.25
CA GLY A 93 18.78 11.49 2.97
C GLY A 93 17.53 11.72 2.11
N LEU A 94 16.53 10.84 2.20
CA LEU A 94 15.28 10.96 1.43
C LEU A 94 14.31 11.89 2.16
N ASP A 95 14.23 13.14 1.70
CA ASP A 95 13.30 14.13 2.26
C ASP A 95 11.89 14.05 1.63
N ASN A 96 11.70 13.27 0.56
CA ASN A 96 10.41 13.01 -0.09
C ASN A 96 9.68 11.76 0.46
N VAL A 97 9.98 11.35 1.70
CA VAL A 97 9.35 10.20 2.38
C VAL A 97 8.83 10.56 3.76
N ALA A 98 7.59 10.14 4.07
CA ALA A 98 7.05 10.10 5.43
C ALA A 98 6.43 8.73 5.75
N PHE A 99 6.26 8.47 7.04
CA PHE A 99 5.52 7.32 7.54
C PHE A 99 4.46 7.74 8.54
N LEU A 100 3.26 7.20 8.38
CA LEU A 100 2.13 7.42 9.27
C LEU A 100 1.72 6.12 9.95
N ARG A 101 1.83 6.08 11.28
CA ARG A 101 1.35 4.95 12.07
C ARG A 101 -0.08 5.21 12.53
N THR A 102 -1.05 4.66 11.79
CA THR A 102 -2.47 4.75 12.13
C THR A 102 -3.28 3.56 11.57
N SER A 103 -4.57 3.50 11.89
CA SER A 103 -5.51 2.58 11.23
C SER A 103 -6.00 3.17 9.92
N ILE A 104 -5.98 2.39 8.84
CA ILE A 104 -6.49 2.83 7.53
C ILE A 104 -8.00 3.13 7.59
N GLU A 105 -8.73 2.57 8.56
CA GLU A 105 -10.17 2.82 8.76
C GLU A 105 -10.50 4.30 9.07
N VAL A 106 -9.51 5.09 9.49
CA VAL A 106 -9.63 6.53 9.81
C VAL A 106 -8.71 7.40 8.96
N ILE A 107 -8.29 6.91 7.78
CA ILE A 107 -7.29 7.56 6.93
C ILE A 107 -7.70 8.96 6.45
N ASP A 108 -9.01 9.20 6.29
CA ASP A 108 -9.61 10.48 5.90
C ASP A 108 -9.47 11.58 6.96
N ARG A 109 -8.98 11.25 8.17
CA ARG A 109 -8.61 12.22 9.20
C ARG A 109 -7.23 12.84 9.00
N PHE A 110 -6.41 12.30 8.09
CA PHE A 110 -5.01 12.69 7.93
C PHE A 110 -4.73 13.49 6.66
N PHE A 111 -5.67 13.49 5.71
CA PHE A 111 -5.51 14.15 4.41
C PHE A 111 -6.69 15.07 4.12
N GLY A 112 -6.40 16.22 3.52
CA GLY A 112 -7.37 17.20 3.03
C GLY A 112 -7.91 16.82 1.65
N GLU A 113 -8.95 17.52 1.21
CA GLU A 113 -9.52 17.38 -0.13
C GLU A 113 -8.44 17.57 -1.20
N ASP A 114 -8.46 16.72 -2.24
CA ASP A 114 -7.53 16.74 -3.38
C ASP A 114 -6.02 16.70 -3.03
N GLU A 115 -5.67 16.34 -1.79
CA GLU A 115 -4.29 16.37 -1.32
C GLU A 115 -3.44 15.24 -1.94
N VAL A 116 -4.05 14.10 -2.26
CA VAL A 116 -3.38 12.87 -2.72
C VAL A 116 -3.70 12.58 -4.18
N GLN A 117 -2.69 12.13 -4.95
CA GLN A 117 -2.84 11.82 -6.38
C GLN A 117 -3.03 10.33 -6.65
N GLU A 118 -2.33 9.46 -5.91
CA GLU A 118 -2.37 8.02 -6.12
C GLU A 118 -2.37 7.25 -4.80
N ILE A 119 -3.04 6.08 -4.79
CA ILE A 119 -3.06 5.14 -3.67
C ILE A 119 -2.56 3.78 -4.15
N TRP A 120 -1.60 3.21 -3.42
CA TRP A 120 -1.06 1.88 -3.65
C TRP A 120 -1.51 0.91 -2.57
N LEU A 121 -2.10 -0.20 -3.02
CA LEU A 121 -2.52 -1.35 -2.23
C LEU A 121 -1.63 -2.54 -2.62
N THR A 122 -0.53 -2.71 -1.90
CA THR A 122 0.52 -3.71 -2.17
C THR A 122 0.36 -4.90 -1.23
N PHE A 123 -0.02 -6.06 -1.78
CA PHE A 123 -0.17 -7.33 -1.05
C PHE A 123 -1.05 -7.20 0.20
N SER A 124 -2.11 -6.41 0.07
CA SER A 124 -3.08 -6.21 1.13
C SER A 124 -3.78 -7.54 1.47
N ASP A 125 -4.10 -7.74 2.75
CA ASP A 125 -4.85 -8.91 3.19
C ASP A 125 -6.21 -8.95 2.44
N PRO A 126 -6.57 -10.09 1.81
CA PRO A 126 -7.79 -10.19 1.01
C PRO A 126 -9.09 -10.01 1.80
N GLN A 127 -9.03 -10.18 3.13
CA GLN A 127 -10.20 -10.03 4.03
C GLN A 127 -11.42 -10.77 3.49
N MET A 128 -11.22 -12.06 3.17
CA MET A 128 -12.20 -12.85 2.42
C MET A 128 -13.57 -12.96 3.10
N LYS A 129 -13.62 -12.80 4.43
CA LYS A 129 -14.84 -12.91 5.25
C LYS A 129 -15.44 -11.57 5.68
N ASN A 130 -14.77 -10.44 5.42
CA ASN A 130 -15.22 -9.14 5.91
C ASN A 130 -14.95 -8.05 4.88
N VAL A 131 -16.00 -7.73 4.11
CA VAL A 131 -15.96 -6.71 3.05
C VAL A 131 -15.54 -5.33 3.58
N HIS A 132 -15.99 -4.94 4.79
CA HIS A 132 -15.63 -3.65 5.40
C HIS A 132 -14.16 -3.53 5.79
N LYS A 133 -13.40 -4.63 5.77
CA LYS A 133 -11.95 -4.62 5.99
C LYS A 133 -11.14 -4.71 4.70
N ARG A 134 -11.79 -5.01 3.57
CA ARG A 134 -11.14 -5.16 2.27
C ARG A 134 -10.89 -3.80 1.66
N LEU A 135 -9.63 -3.47 1.39
CA LEU A 135 -9.21 -2.11 1.03
C LEU A 135 -9.75 -1.61 -0.32
N THR A 136 -10.27 -2.49 -1.17
CA THR A 136 -10.92 -2.14 -2.44
C THR A 136 -12.45 -2.12 -2.37
N SER A 137 -13.03 -2.24 -1.17
CA SER A 137 -14.49 -2.16 -0.99
C SER A 137 -15.03 -0.74 -1.10
N THR A 138 -16.36 -0.63 -1.28
CA THR A 138 -17.07 0.66 -1.23
C THR A 138 -16.73 1.43 0.03
N PHE A 139 -16.66 0.75 1.18
CA PHE A 139 -16.31 1.35 2.47
C PHE A 139 -15.00 2.13 2.43
N PHE A 140 -13.95 1.57 1.83
CA PHE A 140 -12.66 2.26 1.75
C PHE A 140 -12.60 3.27 0.60
N MET A 141 -13.15 2.93 -0.58
CA MET A 141 -13.14 3.86 -1.71
C MET A 141 -13.91 5.16 -1.43
N GLU A 142 -15.04 5.10 -0.70
CA GLU A 142 -15.75 6.32 -0.27
C GLU A 142 -14.94 7.17 0.72
N ARG A 143 -14.00 6.58 1.48
CA ARG A 143 -13.05 7.37 2.29
C ARG A 143 -11.96 7.98 1.42
N TYR A 144 -11.45 7.22 0.46
CA TYR A 144 -10.41 7.69 -0.45
C TYR A 144 -10.87 8.94 -1.21
N ARG A 145 -12.12 8.95 -1.69
CA ARG A 145 -12.74 10.11 -2.36
C ARG A 145 -12.74 11.41 -1.56
N ARG A 146 -12.56 11.37 -0.24
CA ARG A 146 -12.53 12.58 0.61
C ARG A 146 -11.21 13.35 0.52
N PHE A 147 -10.17 12.73 -0.02
CA PHE A 147 -8.82 13.31 -0.05
C PHE A 147 -8.02 13.01 -1.32
N LEU A 148 -8.42 12.00 -2.08
CA LEU A 148 -7.88 11.70 -3.40
C LEU A 148 -8.47 12.70 -4.40
N VAL A 149 -7.62 13.27 -5.26
CA VAL A 149 -8.06 14.10 -6.39
C VAL A 149 -9.14 13.40 -7.21
N ASP A 150 -10.04 14.17 -7.84
CA ASP A 150 -11.03 13.59 -8.73
C ASP A 150 -10.37 12.78 -9.85
N GLY A 151 -10.77 11.51 -9.97
CA GLY A 151 -10.13 10.56 -10.89
C GLY A 151 -8.68 10.25 -10.50
N GLY A 152 -8.28 10.34 -9.24
CA GLY A 152 -7.00 9.83 -8.77
C GLY A 152 -6.88 8.32 -9.01
N ILE A 153 -5.65 7.80 -8.99
CA ILE A 153 -5.39 6.41 -9.40
C ILE A 153 -5.28 5.52 -8.17
N VAL A 154 -6.02 4.41 -8.18
CA VAL A 154 -5.84 3.33 -7.22
C VAL A 154 -5.11 2.18 -7.91
N HIS A 155 -4.02 1.74 -7.31
CA HIS A 155 -3.19 0.62 -7.75
C HIS A 155 -3.39 -0.55 -6.80
N LEU A 156 -3.72 -1.71 -7.36
CA LEU A 156 -3.74 -2.98 -6.64
C LEU A 156 -2.65 -3.88 -7.22
N LYS A 157 -1.68 -4.26 -6.38
CA LYS A 157 -0.67 -5.29 -6.68
C LYS A 157 -0.84 -6.42 -5.68
N THR A 158 -1.20 -7.61 -6.13
CA THR A 158 -1.57 -8.70 -5.21
C THR A 158 -1.27 -10.07 -5.78
N ASP A 159 -1.00 -11.01 -4.90
CA ASP A 159 -0.89 -12.44 -5.16
C ASP A 159 -2.22 -13.20 -4.98
N SER A 160 -3.22 -12.54 -4.36
CA SER A 160 -4.52 -13.09 -4.04
C SER A 160 -5.43 -13.14 -5.27
N ASN A 161 -5.92 -14.33 -5.62
CA ASN A 161 -6.92 -14.48 -6.67
C ASN A 161 -8.25 -13.87 -6.23
N PHE A 162 -8.64 -14.11 -4.98
CA PHE A 162 -9.87 -13.60 -4.39
C PHE A 162 -9.93 -12.07 -4.42
N LEU A 163 -8.91 -11.37 -3.92
CA LEU A 163 -8.90 -9.90 -3.85
C LEU A 163 -8.87 -9.29 -5.25
N PHE A 164 -8.12 -9.87 -6.17
CA PHE A 164 -8.04 -9.39 -7.55
C PHE A 164 -9.36 -9.58 -8.29
N THR A 165 -9.99 -10.74 -8.14
CA THR A 165 -11.31 -11.05 -8.72
C THR A 165 -12.37 -10.12 -8.16
N TYR A 166 -12.43 -9.96 -6.83
CA TYR A 166 -13.33 -9.03 -6.19
C TYR A 166 -13.16 -7.60 -6.71
N THR A 167 -11.91 -7.13 -6.81
CA THR A 167 -11.63 -5.77 -7.29
C THR A 167 -12.00 -5.61 -8.76
N THR A 168 -11.86 -6.66 -9.57
CA THR A 168 -12.34 -6.69 -10.95
C THR A 168 -13.85 -6.47 -11.02
N TYR A 169 -14.64 -7.12 -10.17
CA TYR A 169 -16.08 -6.88 -10.13
C TYR A 169 -16.45 -5.53 -9.52
N MET A 170 -15.70 -5.03 -8.53
CA MET A 170 -15.87 -3.66 -8.00
C MET A 170 -15.77 -2.63 -9.13
N VAL A 171 -14.71 -2.69 -9.95
CA VAL A 171 -14.53 -1.72 -11.04
C VAL A 171 -15.59 -1.87 -12.12
N GLN A 172 -16.03 -3.10 -12.43
CA GLN A 172 -17.08 -3.36 -13.42
C GLN A 172 -18.45 -2.86 -12.97
N ALA A 173 -18.89 -3.23 -11.77
CA ALA A 173 -20.20 -2.85 -11.23
C ALA A 173 -20.37 -1.33 -11.07
N ASN A 174 -19.26 -0.62 -10.87
CA ASN A 174 -19.23 0.82 -10.68
C ASN A 174 -18.76 1.61 -11.92
N HIS A 175 -18.54 0.92 -13.05
CA HIS A 175 -18.03 1.51 -14.29
C HIS A 175 -16.76 2.37 -14.09
N LEU A 176 -15.88 1.96 -13.19
CA LEU A 176 -14.64 2.68 -12.91
C LEU A 176 -13.66 2.54 -14.09
N PRO A 177 -13.06 3.62 -14.60
CA PRO A 177 -12.14 3.54 -15.73
C PRO A 177 -10.88 2.74 -15.37
N VAL A 178 -10.77 1.52 -15.90
CA VAL A 178 -9.59 0.68 -15.77
C VAL A 178 -8.53 1.17 -16.76
N LEU A 179 -7.36 1.55 -16.24
CA LEU A 179 -6.24 2.02 -17.06
C LEU A 179 -5.33 0.88 -17.49
N TYR A 180 -5.17 -0.13 -16.63
CA TYR A 180 -4.34 -1.29 -16.90
C TYR A 180 -4.73 -2.47 -16.00
N ARG A 181 -4.62 -3.69 -16.51
CA ARG A 181 -4.88 -4.94 -15.77
C ARG A 181 -4.05 -6.08 -16.37
N THR A 182 -3.49 -6.93 -15.51
CA THR A 182 -2.77 -8.16 -15.87
C THR A 182 -2.94 -9.18 -14.74
N GLU A 183 -3.08 -10.45 -15.11
CA GLU A 183 -3.13 -11.56 -14.15
C GLU A 183 -1.75 -12.20 -13.93
N ASP A 184 -0.80 -11.88 -14.79
CA ASP A 184 0.57 -12.38 -14.74
C ASP A 184 1.56 -11.24 -15.02
N LEU A 185 1.80 -10.43 -13.99
CA LEU A 185 2.63 -9.23 -14.09
C LEU A 185 4.06 -9.53 -14.57
N TYR A 186 4.60 -10.71 -14.27
CA TYR A 186 6.00 -11.06 -14.56
C TYR A 186 6.15 -12.07 -15.70
N GLY A 187 5.05 -12.51 -16.32
CA GLY A 187 5.09 -13.39 -17.48
C GLY A 187 5.60 -14.79 -17.17
N ASN A 188 5.24 -15.34 -16.00
CA ASN A 188 5.57 -16.72 -15.64
C ASN A 188 4.83 -17.74 -16.53
N THR A 189 3.76 -17.31 -17.21
CA THR A 189 3.02 -18.09 -18.21
C THR A 189 3.47 -17.74 -19.63
N LEU A 190 3.85 -18.77 -20.39
CA LEU A 190 4.47 -18.60 -21.72
C LEU A 190 3.52 -18.04 -22.80
N GLU A 191 2.20 -18.03 -22.59
CA GLU A 191 1.23 -17.85 -23.68
C GLU A 191 0.14 -16.79 -23.44
N GLY A 192 0.03 -16.16 -22.27
CA GLY A 192 -1.16 -15.34 -21.93
C GLY A 192 -1.06 -13.83 -22.15
N ASP A 193 -0.02 -13.17 -21.62
CA ASP A 193 -0.12 -11.73 -21.28
C ASP A 193 0.90 -10.79 -21.94
N ARG A 194 1.62 -11.26 -22.99
CA ARG A 194 2.53 -10.39 -23.77
C ARG A 194 1.81 -9.20 -24.42
N ALA A 195 0.52 -9.34 -24.73
CA ALA A 195 -0.30 -8.26 -25.28
C ALA A 195 -0.61 -7.19 -24.22
N ALA A 196 -0.89 -7.57 -22.97
CA ALA A 196 -1.10 -6.63 -21.88
C ALA A 196 0.19 -5.87 -21.57
N ALA A 197 1.36 -6.52 -21.52
CA ALA A 197 2.63 -5.86 -21.21
C ALA A 197 2.97 -4.64 -22.12
N HIS A 198 2.49 -4.62 -23.37
CA HIS A 198 2.63 -3.49 -24.30
C HIS A 198 1.68 -2.32 -24.03
N LEU A 199 0.57 -2.54 -23.34
CA LEU A 199 -0.41 -1.52 -22.93
C LEU A 199 -0.01 -0.81 -21.62
N MET A 200 1.01 -1.30 -20.92
CA MET A 200 1.54 -0.68 -19.72
C MET A 200 2.36 0.57 -20.08
N ASP A 201 1.99 1.73 -19.53
CA ASP A 201 2.80 2.95 -19.68
C ASP A 201 4.16 2.81 -18.99
N GLU A 202 5.12 3.59 -19.47
CA GLU A 202 6.54 3.55 -19.05
C GLU A 202 6.71 3.77 -17.54
N LYS A 203 6.03 4.78 -16.99
CA LYS A 203 6.04 5.07 -15.54
C LYS A 203 5.57 3.85 -14.74
N THR A 204 4.50 3.20 -15.17
CA THR A 204 3.98 2.00 -14.50
C THR A 204 4.97 0.83 -14.59
N ARG A 205 5.63 0.66 -15.74
CA ARG A 205 6.65 -0.39 -15.90
C ARG A 205 7.84 -0.17 -14.98
N GLU A 206 8.33 1.06 -14.89
CA GLU A 206 9.44 1.42 -14.00
C GLU A 206 9.08 1.20 -12.53
N ILE A 207 7.90 1.67 -12.11
CA ILE A 207 7.36 1.47 -10.76
C ILE A 207 7.21 -0.02 -10.40
N LEU A 208 6.75 -0.85 -11.35
CA LEU A 208 6.54 -2.28 -11.11
C LEU A 208 7.84 -3.10 -11.18
N GLY A 209 8.92 -2.53 -11.72
CA GLY A 209 10.28 -3.08 -11.64
C GLY A 209 10.91 -3.00 -10.25
N ILE A 210 10.30 -2.25 -9.32
CA ILE A 210 10.72 -2.21 -7.92
C ILE A 210 10.15 -3.43 -7.20
N HIS A 211 11.00 -4.42 -6.94
CA HIS A 211 10.61 -5.63 -6.22
C HIS A 211 10.88 -5.51 -4.71
N THR A 212 9.84 -5.71 -3.91
CA THR A 212 9.97 -5.81 -2.45
C THR A 212 10.59 -7.15 -2.03
N TYR A 213 11.08 -7.26 -0.79
CA TYR A 213 11.55 -8.55 -0.27
C TYR A 213 10.45 -9.60 -0.29
N TYR A 214 9.21 -9.18 -0.01
CA TYR A 214 8.05 -10.06 -0.10
C TYR A 214 7.89 -10.56 -1.53
N GLU A 215 7.85 -9.68 -2.53
CA GLU A 215 7.71 -10.07 -3.94
C GLU A 215 8.75 -11.07 -4.41
N ASN A 216 10.03 -10.84 -4.09
CA ASN A 216 11.10 -11.75 -4.48
C ASN A 216 10.85 -13.18 -3.95
N GLN A 217 10.36 -13.32 -2.71
CA GLN A 217 10.01 -14.64 -2.16
C GLN A 217 8.87 -15.34 -2.93
N TRP A 218 7.98 -14.58 -3.55
CA TRP A 218 6.85 -15.10 -4.31
C TRP A 218 7.22 -15.43 -5.75
N ILE A 219 8.03 -14.57 -6.38
CA ILE A 219 8.61 -14.81 -7.71
C ILE A 219 9.49 -16.07 -7.68
N ASP A 220 10.37 -16.21 -6.69
CA ASP A 220 11.23 -17.40 -6.51
C ASP A 220 10.46 -18.73 -6.40
N ARG A 221 9.16 -18.65 -6.11
CA ARG A 221 8.26 -19.81 -5.93
C ARG A 221 7.33 -20.03 -7.12
N GLY A 222 7.46 -19.23 -8.18
CA GLY A 222 6.63 -19.32 -9.39
C GLY A 222 5.17 -18.97 -9.14
N LEU A 223 4.88 -18.09 -8.17
CA LEU A 223 3.52 -17.63 -7.89
C LEU A 223 3.20 -16.37 -8.70
N ASP A 224 2.07 -16.39 -9.38
CA ASP A 224 1.64 -15.28 -10.22
C ASP A 224 1.28 -14.05 -9.37
N ILE A 225 1.80 -12.90 -9.78
CA ILE A 225 1.46 -11.61 -9.20
C ILE A 225 0.55 -10.89 -10.18
N ARG A 226 -0.60 -10.46 -9.67
CA ARG A 226 -1.65 -9.77 -10.42
C ARG A 226 -1.53 -8.28 -10.15
N TYR A 227 -1.87 -7.49 -11.16
CA TYR A 227 -1.85 -6.04 -11.03
C TYR A 227 -2.99 -5.39 -11.80
N MET A 228 -3.61 -4.39 -11.19
CA MET A 228 -4.52 -3.49 -11.89
C MET A 228 -4.43 -2.07 -11.36
N LYS A 229 -4.74 -1.11 -12.22
CA LYS A 229 -4.94 0.28 -11.81
C LYS A 229 -6.13 0.89 -12.50
N PHE A 230 -6.86 1.71 -11.76
CA PHE A 230 -8.11 2.33 -12.21
C PHE A 230 -8.26 3.73 -11.62
N ARG A 231 -9.05 4.55 -12.30
CA ARG A 231 -9.43 5.89 -11.84
C ARG A 231 -10.57 5.76 -10.83
N LEU A 232 -10.52 6.54 -9.75
CA LEU A 232 -11.61 6.65 -8.78
C LEU A 232 -12.21 8.07 -8.85
N PRO A 233 -13.30 8.28 -9.59
CA PRO A 233 -14.04 9.54 -9.57
C PRO A 233 -14.61 9.82 -8.18
N GLN A 234 -14.71 11.08 -7.78
CA GLN A 234 -15.34 11.50 -6.52
C GLN A 234 -16.87 11.40 -6.57
N ALA A 235 -17.46 11.60 -7.75
CA ALA A 235 -18.90 11.59 -7.95
C ALA A 235 -19.48 10.18 -8.13
N GLY A 236 -20.80 10.09 -7.96
CA GLY A 236 -21.58 8.86 -8.13
C GLY A 236 -21.63 7.99 -6.87
N VAL A 237 -22.60 7.08 -6.82
CA VAL A 237 -22.79 6.16 -5.70
C VAL A 237 -22.07 4.85 -6.01
N LEU A 238 -21.17 4.42 -5.13
CA LEU A 238 -20.55 3.11 -5.27
C LEU A 238 -21.48 2.00 -4.78
N VAL A 239 -21.58 0.93 -5.56
CA VAL A 239 -22.31 -0.30 -5.27
C VAL A 239 -21.32 -1.42 -5.00
N GLU A 240 -21.58 -2.15 -3.93
CA GLU A 240 -20.83 -3.34 -3.56
C GLU A 240 -21.32 -4.52 -4.44
N PRO A 241 -20.44 -5.23 -5.17
CA PRO A 241 -20.84 -6.33 -6.03
C PRO A 241 -21.33 -7.50 -5.18
N ASP A 242 -22.50 -8.02 -5.53
CA ASP A 242 -23.06 -9.23 -4.94
C ASP A 242 -22.59 -10.45 -5.75
N ILE A 243 -21.46 -11.00 -5.34
CA ILE A 243 -20.78 -12.10 -6.03
C ILE A 243 -20.24 -13.11 -5.03
N GLU A 244 -20.28 -14.39 -5.42
CA GLU A 244 -19.57 -15.45 -4.74
C GLU A 244 -18.21 -15.68 -5.43
N ILE A 245 -17.14 -15.70 -4.66
CA ILE A 245 -15.77 -15.85 -5.16
C ILE A 245 -15.12 -17.00 -4.40
N GLU A 246 -14.44 -17.87 -5.14
CA GLU A 246 -13.62 -18.92 -4.54
C GLU A 246 -12.58 -18.33 -3.59
N LEU A 247 -12.54 -18.87 -2.36
CA LEU A 247 -11.60 -18.43 -1.34
C LEU A 247 -10.18 -18.85 -1.73
N ASP A 248 -9.22 -17.96 -1.55
CA ASP A 248 -7.82 -18.35 -1.68
C ASP A 248 -7.48 -19.45 -0.66
N ASP A 249 -6.70 -20.44 -1.09
CA ASP A 249 -6.06 -21.36 -0.17
C ASP A 249 -5.25 -20.57 0.85
N TYR A 250 -5.50 -20.82 2.14
CA TYR A 250 -4.85 -20.07 3.22
C TYR A 250 -3.33 -20.38 3.25
N ARG A 251 -2.56 -19.50 2.61
CA ARG A 251 -1.11 -19.58 2.52
C ARG A 251 -0.46 -19.05 3.81
N SER A 252 -0.68 -19.71 4.95
CA SER A 252 0.12 -19.42 6.15
C SER A 252 1.51 -20.01 5.99
N TYR A 253 2.41 -19.23 5.41
CA TYR A 253 3.80 -19.63 5.32
C TYR A 253 4.43 -19.53 6.71
N LYS A 254 4.45 -20.67 7.42
CA LYS A 254 5.26 -20.85 8.62
C LYS A 254 6.70 -20.49 8.26
N ARG A 255 7.26 -19.47 8.92
CA ARG A 255 8.72 -19.30 8.95
C ARG A 255 9.32 -20.67 9.32
N PRO A 256 10.35 -21.17 8.61
CA PRO A 256 11.09 -22.31 9.13
C PRO A 256 11.50 -21.94 10.56
N LYS A 257 11.21 -22.83 11.51
CA LYS A 257 11.71 -22.66 12.87
C LYS A 257 13.22 -22.42 12.74
N ARG A 258 13.74 -21.34 13.34
CA ARG A 258 15.18 -21.20 13.53
C ARG A 258 15.66 -22.54 14.07
N SER A 259 16.53 -23.20 13.31
CA SER A 259 17.20 -24.43 13.71
C SER A 259 17.66 -24.25 15.15
N GLY A 260 17.30 -25.21 16.01
CA GLY A 260 17.65 -25.17 17.41
C GLY A 260 19.14 -24.87 17.55
N LEU A 261 19.48 -23.93 18.42
CA LEU A 261 20.83 -23.79 18.94
C LEU A 261 21.27 -25.17 19.42
N THR A 262 22.24 -25.76 18.72
CA THR A 262 23.07 -26.84 19.23
C THR A 262 23.69 -26.31 20.50
N THR A 263 23.20 -26.77 21.65
CA THR A 263 23.90 -26.61 22.93
C THR A 263 25.21 -27.36 22.80
N SER A 264 26.32 -26.64 22.63
CA SER A 264 27.64 -27.17 22.91
C SER A 264 27.70 -27.53 24.40
N ARG A 265 27.99 -28.81 24.70
CA ARG A 265 28.40 -29.26 26.02
C ARG A 265 29.80 -28.77 26.34
#